data_AF-A0A2Z6N6D9-F1
#
_entry.id   AF-A0A2Z6N6D9-F1
#
_cell.length_a   1.000
_cell.length_b   1.000
_cell.length_c   1.000
_cell.angle_alpha   90.00
_cell.angle_beta   90.00
_cell.angle_gamma   90.00
#
_symmetry.space_group_name_H-M   'P 1'
#
loop_
_entity.id
_entity.type
_entity.pdbx_description
1 polymer ?
#
loop_
_entity_poly.entity_id
_entity_poly.type
_entity_poly.pdbx_seq_one_letter_code
_entity_poly.pdbx_strand_id
1 'polypeptide(L)'
;MMGMLRHFLSVLLGVLTFLVLIKAQDQSGFISIDCGLPENLNYSDKITTINYISDANFINTGLMKSPLNVSRYTFYEIIYTPSIDYIQPCLVNTGNGTPFISAIELRPLNNTIYVTDSAKSVLSLLTRLDIGSITNLQYRYKDDVYDRIWLPFQLIDTKPLNTSNGLLIQSIYSPPAIVMSTAATPVNVSAPIIFHWDADNVTDQYVIYMHFNEVEELTKSEARAFNITVNGLFFYGPMIPGYQVADTILSPTPLTGAERYIISLFKTENSTLPPILNAVEIYKLKDFSKSETA
;
A
#
# COMPACT_ATOMS: atom_id res chain seq x y z
N MET A 1 -45.27 23.75 -5.71
CA MET A 1 -43.97 24.13 -6.31
C MET A 1 -42.80 24.18 -5.31
N MET A 2 -43.00 23.90 -4.01
CA MET A 2 -41.95 23.96 -2.97
C MET A 2 -41.24 22.61 -2.70
N GLY A 3 -41.86 21.48 -3.04
CA GLY A 3 -41.32 20.13 -2.77
C GLY A 3 -40.24 19.66 -3.75
N MET A 4 -40.36 20.03 -5.03
CA MET A 4 -39.33 19.70 -6.03
C MET A 4 -38.01 20.43 -5.79
N LEU A 5 -38.05 21.66 -5.26
CA LEU A 5 -36.85 22.45 -4.96
C LEU A 5 -36.04 21.84 -3.80
N ARG A 6 -36.70 21.28 -2.78
CA ARG A 6 -36.02 20.57 -1.68
C ARG A 6 -35.37 19.28 -2.13
N HIS A 7 -36.04 18.51 -3.00
CA HIS A 7 -35.44 17.31 -3.59
C HIS A 7 -34.28 17.64 -4.52
N PHE A 8 -34.39 18.70 -5.32
CA PHE A 8 -33.28 19.18 -6.15
C PHE A 8 -32.09 19.65 -5.31
N LEU A 9 -32.32 20.40 -4.23
CA LEU A 9 -31.25 20.82 -3.32
C LEU A 9 -30.60 19.63 -2.60
N SER A 10 -31.37 18.61 -2.17
CA SER A 10 -30.78 17.41 -1.54
C SER A 10 -30.01 16.53 -2.53
N VAL A 11 -30.45 16.44 -3.78
CA VAL A 11 -29.72 15.74 -4.85
C VAL A 11 -28.47 16.54 -5.23
N LEU A 12 -28.56 17.88 -5.31
CA LEU A 12 -27.42 18.74 -5.59
C LEU A 12 -26.39 18.74 -4.45
N LEU A 13 -26.83 18.73 -3.18
CA LEU A 13 -25.94 18.61 -2.02
C LEU A 13 -25.30 17.21 -1.95
N GLY A 14 -26.08 16.15 -2.24
CA GLY A 14 -25.59 14.78 -2.33
C GLY A 14 -24.56 14.58 -3.45
N VAL A 15 -24.78 15.21 -4.61
CA VAL A 15 -23.83 15.26 -5.73
C VAL A 15 -22.63 16.15 -5.41
N LEU A 16 -22.79 17.25 -4.67
CA LEU A 16 -21.65 18.08 -4.20
C LEU A 16 -20.79 17.37 -3.15
N THR A 17 -21.38 16.52 -2.30
CA THR A 17 -20.62 15.71 -1.34
C THR A 17 -19.95 14.50 -1.99
N PHE A 18 -20.47 14.00 -3.11
CA PHE A 18 -19.85 12.93 -3.92
C PHE A 18 -18.87 13.44 -4.98
N LEU A 19 -18.98 14.72 -5.37
CA LEU A 19 -17.87 15.51 -5.90
C LEU A 19 -16.91 15.81 -4.74
N VAL A 20 -16.32 14.76 -4.16
CA VAL A 20 -14.98 14.90 -3.64
C VAL A 20 -14.16 15.25 -4.87
N LEU A 21 -14.00 16.56 -5.07
CA LEU A 21 -13.00 17.12 -5.94
C LEU A 21 -11.74 16.28 -5.78
N ILE A 22 -11.05 16.05 -6.89
CA ILE A 22 -9.61 15.83 -6.90
C ILE A 22 -9.05 16.82 -5.87
N LYS A 23 -8.84 16.38 -4.63
CA LYS A 23 -8.15 17.20 -3.65
C LYS A 23 -6.80 17.35 -4.31
N ALA A 24 -6.46 18.56 -4.73
CA ALA A 24 -5.07 18.92 -4.86
C ALA A 24 -4.48 18.62 -3.49
N GLN A 25 -3.84 17.46 -3.40
CA GLN A 25 -3.38 16.97 -2.14
C GLN A 25 -2.08 17.70 -1.84
N ASP A 26 -2.05 18.35 -0.68
CA ASP A 26 -0.85 18.98 -0.19
C ASP A 26 -0.02 17.99 0.63
N GLN A 27 1.21 18.38 0.92
CA GLN A 27 2.12 17.63 1.80
C GLN A 27 1.82 17.92 3.28
N SER A 28 0.57 18.27 3.63
CA SER A 28 0.23 18.65 5.00
C SER A 28 0.53 17.50 5.96
N GLY A 29 1.37 17.79 6.95
CA GLY A 29 1.83 16.82 7.95
C GLY A 29 2.96 15.89 7.48
N PHE A 30 3.42 15.97 6.23
CA PHE A 30 4.63 15.25 5.81
C PHE A 30 5.85 15.89 6.46
N ILE A 31 6.73 15.05 6.97
CA ILE A 31 8.07 15.45 7.40
C ILE A 31 9.06 14.62 6.58
N SER A 32 9.92 15.28 5.81
CA SER A 32 10.95 14.63 5.00
C SER A 32 12.28 15.29 5.29
N ILE A 33 13.19 14.53 5.88
CA ILE A 33 14.50 15.00 6.35
C ILE A 33 15.56 14.38 5.44
N ASP A 34 16.39 15.23 4.83
CA ASP A 34 17.59 14.81 4.10
C ASP A 34 18.78 14.82 5.06
N CYS A 35 19.34 13.64 5.33
CA CYS A 35 20.39 13.46 6.33
C CYS A 35 21.75 13.86 5.75
N GLY A 36 22.37 14.89 6.35
CA GLY A 36 23.60 15.50 5.86
C GLY A 36 23.40 16.68 4.92
N LEU A 37 22.16 17.15 4.74
CA LEU A 37 21.90 18.42 4.05
C LEU A 37 22.33 19.59 4.97
N PRO A 38 23.11 20.59 4.48
CA PRO A 38 23.53 21.72 5.30
C PRO A 38 22.38 22.49 5.95
N GLU A 39 22.66 23.07 7.12
CA GLU A 39 21.68 23.82 7.92
C GLU A 39 20.99 24.93 7.09
N ASN A 40 19.70 25.16 7.35
CA ASN A 40 18.86 26.16 6.68
C ASN A 40 18.69 25.95 5.17
N LEU A 41 19.08 24.80 4.63
CA LEU A 41 18.73 24.40 3.27
C LEU A 41 17.45 23.55 3.26
N ASN A 42 16.70 23.75 2.19
CA ASN A 42 15.57 22.93 1.80
C ASN A 42 15.54 22.83 0.27
N TYR A 43 14.88 21.81 -0.24
CA TYR A 43 14.63 21.68 -1.68
C TYR A 43 13.38 20.85 -1.93
N SER A 44 12.78 21.04 -3.10
CA SER A 44 11.76 20.14 -3.62
C SER A 44 12.43 19.13 -4.54
N ASP A 45 12.28 17.84 -4.28
CA ASP A 45 12.74 16.80 -5.21
C ASP A 45 12.00 16.97 -6.55
N LYS A 46 12.75 16.89 -7.65
CA LYS A 46 12.21 17.25 -8.98
C LYS A 46 11.25 16.20 -9.53
N ILE A 47 11.31 14.97 -9.03
CA ILE A 47 10.53 13.84 -9.54
C ILE A 47 9.27 13.68 -8.69
N THR A 48 9.45 13.51 -7.39
CA THR A 48 8.37 13.29 -6.42
C THR A 48 7.68 14.59 -6.01
N THR A 49 8.32 15.74 -6.22
CA THR A 49 7.86 17.06 -5.73
C THR A 49 7.78 17.18 -4.21
N ILE A 50 8.32 16.20 -3.46
CA ILE A 50 8.38 16.21 -2.00
C ILE A 50 9.40 17.24 -1.54
N ASN A 51 9.04 18.03 -0.53
CA ASN A 51 9.93 19.00 0.07
C ASN A 51 10.78 18.33 1.17
N TYR A 52 12.10 18.43 1.05
CA TYR A 52 13.06 17.98 2.05
C TYR A 52 13.64 19.16 2.83
N ILE A 53 13.85 18.95 4.11
CA ILE A 53 14.52 19.88 5.02
C ILE A 53 15.82 19.25 5.55
N SER A 54 16.73 20.10 6.02
CA SER A 54 17.98 19.67 6.66
C SER A 54 17.72 18.94 7.98
N ASP A 55 18.57 17.95 8.26
CA ASP A 55 18.63 17.22 9.53
C ASP A 55 19.30 18.01 10.67
N ALA A 56 19.85 19.20 10.42
CA ALA A 56 20.65 19.96 11.38
C ALA A 56 19.97 20.22 12.73
N ASN A 57 18.64 20.36 12.74
CA ASN A 57 17.85 20.56 13.97
C ASN A 57 17.41 19.26 14.66
N PHE A 58 17.70 18.10 14.06
CA PHE A 58 17.27 16.77 14.52
C PHE A 58 18.44 15.86 14.92
N ILE A 59 19.68 16.28 14.65
CA ILE A 59 20.87 15.50 14.99
C ILE A 59 21.54 16.04 16.26
N ASN A 60 21.69 15.19 17.27
CA ASN A 60 22.56 15.46 18.43
C ASN A 60 23.97 14.86 18.24
N THR A 61 24.07 13.84 17.37
CA THR A 61 25.28 13.07 17.10
C THR A 61 25.27 12.61 15.64
N GLY A 62 26.41 12.68 14.93
CA GLY A 62 26.52 12.22 13.54
C GLY A 62 27.66 12.93 12.81
N LEU A 63 28.24 12.26 11.81
CA LEU A 63 29.22 12.88 10.92
C LEU A 63 28.61 13.02 9.53
N MET A 64 28.53 14.25 9.04
CA MET A 64 28.18 14.52 7.66
C MET A 64 29.25 13.91 6.74
N LYS A 65 28.87 12.98 5.87
CA LYS A 65 29.74 12.44 4.83
C LYS A 65 29.15 12.75 3.46
N SER A 66 30.02 13.11 2.52
CA SER A 66 29.69 13.51 1.16
C SER A 66 28.76 12.49 0.47
N PRO A 67 27.91 12.95 -0.48
CA PRO A 67 26.99 12.07 -1.18
C PRO A 67 27.76 10.94 -1.87
N LEU A 68 27.44 9.71 -1.49
CA LEU A 68 27.84 8.54 -2.27
C LEU A 68 27.12 8.64 -3.62
N ASN A 69 27.82 8.30 -4.70
CA ASN A 69 27.20 8.20 -6.01
C ASN A 69 26.36 6.92 -6.02
N VAL A 70 25.12 6.99 -5.51
CA VAL A 70 24.28 5.84 -5.26
C VAL A 70 23.48 5.50 -6.52
N SER A 71 23.71 4.31 -7.08
CA SER A 71 22.96 3.77 -8.23
C SER A 71 21.68 3.03 -7.84
N ARG A 72 21.50 2.74 -6.54
CA ARG A 72 20.33 2.02 -5.98
C ARG A 72 19.99 2.56 -4.59
N TYR A 73 18.80 3.12 -4.44
CA TYR A 73 18.27 3.44 -3.11
C TYR A 73 17.56 2.21 -2.53
N THR A 74 17.65 2.03 -1.22
CA THR A 74 16.91 1.02 -0.46
C THR A 74 16.10 1.77 0.57
N PHE A 75 14.84 1.38 0.76
CA PHE A 75 13.99 1.96 1.78
C PHE A 75 13.44 0.86 2.69
N TYR A 76 13.19 1.24 3.93
CA TYR A 76 12.49 0.43 4.91
C TYR A 76 11.31 1.24 5.40
N GLU A 77 10.17 0.58 5.57
CA GLU A 77 8.94 1.23 6.01
C GLU A 77 8.39 0.47 7.21
N ILE A 78 8.00 1.23 8.23
CA ILE A 78 7.26 0.71 9.37
C ILE A 78 6.02 1.58 9.60
N ILE A 79 4.92 0.94 9.99
CA ILE A 79 3.75 1.60 10.54
C ILE A 79 3.76 1.35 12.03
N TYR A 80 3.86 2.42 12.80
CA TYR A 80 3.96 2.38 14.24
C TYR A 80 3.13 3.51 14.85
N THR A 81 2.59 3.27 16.04
CA THR A 81 1.90 4.30 16.82
C THR A 81 2.85 4.82 17.90
N PRO A 82 3.32 6.07 17.85
CA PRO A 82 4.20 6.63 18.88
C PRO A 82 3.48 6.67 20.23
N SER A 83 4.18 6.24 21.30
CA SER A 83 3.71 6.38 22.70
C SER A 83 4.13 7.70 23.35
N ILE A 84 4.99 8.45 22.68
CA ILE A 84 5.63 9.71 23.09
C ILE A 84 5.72 10.65 21.89
N ASP A 85 6.08 11.90 22.09
CA ASP A 85 6.09 12.96 21.06
C ASP A 85 7.39 13.03 20.24
N TYR A 86 8.31 12.07 20.41
CA TYR A 86 9.53 11.96 19.61
C TYR A 86 9.78 10.54 19.10
N ILE A 87 10.62 10.44 18.07
CA ILE A 87 11.09 9.18 17.46
C ILE A 87 12.61 9.21 17.52
N GLN A 88 13.22 8.11 17.97
CA GLN A 88 14.67 7.98 18.04
C GLN A 88 15.14 6.78 17.21
N PRO A 89 15.47 6.98 15.92
CA PRO A 89 16.12 5.95 15.12
C PRO A 89 17.52 5.64 15.66
N CYS A 90 17.82 4.35 15.88
CA CYS A 90 19.14 3.89 16.30
C CYS A 90 19.82 3.09 15.18
N LEU A 91 21.08 3.42 14.89
CA LEU A 91 21.91 2.69 13.92
C LEU A 91 22.95 1.83 14.65
N VAL A 92 22.84 0.52 14.46
CA VAL A 92 23.75 -0.46 15.06
C VAL A 92 24.70 -1.02 14.00
N ASN A 93 26.01 -0.95 14.25
CA ASN A 93 27.00 -1.57 13.37
C ASN A 93 27.10 -3.07 13.67
N THR A 94 26.75 -3.92 12.69
CA THR A 94 26.78 -5.38 12.82
C THR A 94 28.06 -6.01 12.28
N GLY A 95 29.13 -5.22 12.07
CA GLY A 95 30.43 -5.68 11.55
C GLY A 95 30.60 -5.50 10.03
N ASN A 96 29.58 -5.00 9.32
CA ASN A 96 29.59 -4.88 7.85
C ASN A 96 29.91 -3.47 7.33
N GLY A 97 30.37 -2.56 8.19
CA GLY A 97 30.72 -1.19 7.84
C GLY A 97 30.00 -0.15 8.70
N THR A 98 30.17 1.13 8.37
CA THR A 98 29.50 2.21 9.09
C THR A 98 28.03 2.31 8.61
N PRO A 99 27.04 2.07 9.50
CA PRO A 99 25.64 2.27 9.14
C PRO A 99 25.36 3.75 8.88
N PHE A 100 24.47 4.06 7.95
CA PHE A 100 24.06 5.41 7.63
C PHE A 100 22.58 5.45 7.21
N ILE A 101 21.96 6.62 7.35
CA ILE A 101 20.64 6.95 6.82
C ILE A 101 20.82 8.15 5.90
N SER A 102 20.20 8.12 4.72
CA SER A 102 20.22 9.23 3.78
C SER A 102 18.96 10.10 3.87
N ALA A 103 17.82 9.51 4.23
CA ALA A 103 16.58 10.24 4.38
C ALA A 103 15.68 9.59 5.45
N ILE A 104 14.91 10.42 6.15
CA ILE A 104 13.85 10.00 7.07
C ILE A 104 12.55 10.65 6.61
N GLU A 105 11.55 9.83 6.35
CA GLU A 105 10.23 10.28 5.87
C GLU A 105 9.15 9.82 6.86
N LEU A 106 8.43 10.78 7.43
CA LEU A 106 7.29 10.53 8.29
C LEU A 106 6.02 10.95 7.56
N ARG A 107 5.07 10.02 7.49
CA ARG A 107 3.78 10.21 6.83
C ARG A 107 2.66 9.94 7.83
N PRO A 108 1.80 10.93 8.13
CA PRO A 108 0.67 10.71 9.00
C PRO A 108 -0.34 9.78 8.32
N LEU A 109 -0.76 8.75 9.04
CA LEU A 109 -1.77 7.79 8.58
C LEU A 109 -3.03 7.91 9.44
N ASN A 110 -4.16 7.52 8.86
CA ASN A 110 -5.39 7.34 9.65
C ASN A 110 -5.19 6.16 10.63
N ASN A 111 -5.52 6.36 11.90
CA ASN A 111 -5.31 5.35 12.95
C ASN A 111 -6.27 4.15 12.84
N THR A 112 -7.22 4.16 11.90
CA THR A 112 -8.18 3.07 11.71
C THR A 112 -7.81 2.07 10.61
N ILE A 113 -6.80 2.35 9.77
CA ILE A 113 -6.54 1.53 8.56
C ILE A 113 -5.47 0.46 8.76
N TYR A 114 -4.50 0.66 9.63
CA TYR A 114 -3.44 -0.32 9.90
C TYR A 114 -3.36 -0.61 11.41
N VAL A 115 -4.43 -1.19 11.94
CA VAL A 115 -4.58 -1.47 13.37
C VAL A 115 -3.84 -2.75 13.74
N THR A 116 -3.03 -2.69 14.80
CA THR A 116 -2.40 -3.86 15.42
C THR A 116 -3.06 -4.16 16.77
N ASP A 117 -3.08 -5.43 17.18
CA ASP A 117 -3.72 -5.86 18.45
C ASP A 117 -3.06 -5.27 19.70
N SER A 118 -1.82 -4.80 19.59
CA SER A 118 -1.03 -4.23 20.67
C SER A 118 -0.36 -2.96 20.20
N ALA A 119 -0.37 -1.92 21.04
CA ALA A 119 0.37 -0.68 20.79
C ALA A 119 1.89 -0.89 20.64
N LYS A 120 2.41 -2.05 21.05
CA LYS A 120 3.83 -2.43 20.91
C LYS A 120 4.13 -3.20 19.62
N SER A 121 3.09 -3.62 18.91
CA SER A 121 3.22 -4.33 17.63
C SER A 121 3.27 -3.31 16.50
N VAL A 122 4.29 -3.40 15.67
CA VAL A 122 4.48 -2.57 14.47
C VAL A 122 4.32 -3.42 13.21
N LEU A 123 3.87 -2.80 12.12
CA LEU A 123 3.85 -3.42 10.82
C LEU A 123 5.12 -3.01 10.07
N SER A 124 5.99 -3.96 9.77
CA SER A 124 7.16 -3.76 8.92
C SER A 124 6.80 -4.16 7.50
N LEU A 125 6.90 -3.25 6.54
CA LEU A 125 6.57 -3.56 5.15
C LEU A 125 7.49 -4.68 4.64
N LEU A 126 6.88 -5.74 4.10
CA LEU A 126 7.59 -6.74 3.30
C LEU A 126 7.56 -6.34 1.84
N THR A 127 6.37 -6.04 1.31
CA THR A 127 6.21 -5.58 -0.08
C THR A 127 4.87 -4.86 -0.28
N ARG A 128 4.84 -3.95 -1.26
CA ARG A 128 3.64 -3.25 -1.73
C ARG A 128 3.66 -3.22 -3.25
N LEU A 129 2.73 -3.93 -3.88
CA LEU A 129 2.78 -4.31 -5.29
C LEU A 129 1.57 -3.79 -6.07
N ASP A 130 1.84 -3.16 -7.21
CA ASP A 130 0.91 -2.92 -8.32
C ASP A 130 0.98 -4.13 -9.27
N ILE A 131 0.00 -5.03 -9.14
CA ILE A 131 0.04 -6.38 -9.73
C ILE A 131 -0.36 -6.38 -11.22
N GLY A 132 -1.10 -5.36 -11.66
CA GLY A 132 -1.63 -5.23 -13.03
C GLY A 132 -0.93 -4.19 -13.89
N SER A 133 0.20 -3.64 -13.42
CA SER A 133 0.82 -2.45 -13.99
C SER A 133 1.10 -2.56 -15.49
N ILE A 134 0.63 -1.56 -16.26
CA ILE A 134 0.89 -1.46 -17.71
C ILE A 134 2.01 -0.48 -18.06
N THR A 135 2.49 0.28 -17.07
CA THR A 135 3.50 1.34 -17.27
C THR A 135 4.88 0.91 -16.80
N ASN A 136 4.95 -0.11 -15.93
CA ASN A 136 6.16 -0.51 -15.23
C ASN A 136 6.82 0.66 -14.47
N LEU A 137 6.00 1.58 -13.99
CA LEU A 137 6.41 2.72 -13.17
C LEU A 137 6.10 2.47 -11.70
N GLN A 138 6.91 3.08 -10.83
CA GLN A 138 6.63 3.17 -9.41
C GLN A 138 5.70 4.36 -9.15
N TYR A 139 4.68 4.16 -8.31
CA TYR A 139 3.75 5.21 -7.89
C TYR A 139 3.91 5.52 -6.41
N ARG A 140 3.83 6.81 -6.07
CA ARG A 140 3.83 7.34 -4.68
C ARG A 140 3.14 8.70 -4.69
N TYR A 141 3.48 9.63 -3.79
CA TYR A 141 3.01 11.00 -3.95
C TYR A 141 3.35 11.55 -5.36
N LYS A 142 2.42 12.20 -6.07
CA LYS A 142 1.09 12.69 -5.64
C LYS A 142 -0.09 11.76 -5.96
N ASP A 143 0.17 10.54 -6.43
CA ASP A 143 -0.87 9.56 -6.76
C ASP A 143 -1.40 8.84 -5.51
N ASP A 144 -0.54 8.64 -4.50
CA ASP A 144 -0.91 8.06 -3.20
C ASP A 144 -1.02 9.12 -2.11
N VAL A 145 -2.17 9.13 -1.43
CA VAL A 145 -2.47 10.12 -0.39
C VAL A 145 -1.61 10.00 0.87
N TYR A 146 -1.05 8.83 1.10
CA TYR A 146 -0.18 8.52 2.22
C TYR A 146 1.29 8.43 1.78
N ASP A 147 1.60 8.77 0.52
CA ASP A 147 2.93 8.65 -0.09
C ASP A 147 3.53 7.24 0.05
N ARG A 148 2.66 6.22 0.09
CA ARG A 148 3.09 4.82 0.03
C ARG A 148 3.71 4.55 -1.34
N ILE A 149 4.80 3.80 -1.34
CA ILE A 149 5.50 3.40 -2.56
C ILE A 149 4.88 2.10 -3.08
N TRP A 150 4.30 2.14 -4.29
CA TRP A 150 3.77 0.99 -5.02
C TRP A 150 4.73 0.57 -6.11
N LEU A 151 5.19 -0.68 -6.05
CA LEU A 151 6.13 -1.24 -7.00
C LEU A 151 5.40 -2.06 -8.07
N PRO A 152 5.67 -1.85 -9.37
CA PRO A 152 5.06 -2.66 -10.42
C PRO A 152 5.55 -4.10 -10.32
N PHE A 153 4.64 -5.06 -10.42
CA PHE A 153 4.98 -6.48 -10.38
C PHE A 153 4.10 -7.30 -11.30
N GLN A 154 4.71 -7.93 -12.30
CA GLN A 154 4.01 -8.79 -13.25
C GLN A 154 3.95 -10.22 -12.74
N LEU A 155 2.75 -10.75 -12.55
CA LEU A 155 2.55 -12.16 -12.21
C LEU A 155 2.75 -13.07 -13.45
N ILE A 156 3.32 -14.25 -13.20
CA ILE A 156 3.52 -15.29 -14.22
C ILE A 156 2.15 -15.79 -14.71
N ASP A 157 2.04 -16.09 -16.01
CA ASP A 157 0.83 -16.60 -16.67
C ASP A 157 -0.42 -15.72 -16.51
N THR A 158 -0.21 -14.41 -16.27
CA THR A 158 -1.26 -13.40 -16.24
C THR A 158 -1.11 -12.39 -17.37
N LYS A 159 -2.21 -11.70 -17.68
CA LYS A 159 -2.27 -10.53 -18.56
C LYS A 159 -2.91 -9.36 -17.80
N PRO A 160 -2.53 -8.12 -18.11
CA PRO A 160 -3.18 -6.96 -17.51
C PRO A 160 -4.57 -6.75 -18.12
N LEU A 161 -5.48 -6.26 -17.28
CA LEU A 161 -6.74 -5.62 -17.62
C LEU A 161 -6.65 -4.18 -17.14
N ASN A 162 -7.32 -3.27 -17.83
CA ASN A 162 -7.33 -1.87 -17.45
C ASN A 162 -8.68 -1.21 -17.72
N THR A 163 -8.92 -0.11 -17.02
CA THR A 163 -10.08 0.74 -17.22
C THR A 163 -9.65 2.19 -17.32
N SER A 164 -10.50 3.06 -17.86
CA SER A 164 -10.25 4.50 -17.78
C SER A 164 -10.26 4.93 -16.32
N ASN A 165 -9.40 5.88 -15.93
CA ASN A 165 -9.43 6.51 -14.60
C ASN A 165 -10.74 7.30 -14.41
N GLY A 166 -11.81 6.57 -14.09
CA GLY A 166 -13.14 7.08 -13.75
C GLY A 166 -13.23 7.48 -12.29
N LEU A 167 -14.44 7.79 -11.83
CA LEU A 167 -14.74 8.08 -10.43
C LEU A 167 -14.68 6.79 -9.60
N LEU A 168 -13.47 6.40 -9.19
CA LEU A 168 -13.25 5.27 -8.29
C LEU A 168 -13.86 5.57 -6.91
N ILE A 169 -14.81 4.75 -6.48
CA ILE A 169 -15.29 4.75 -5.10
C ILE A 169 -14.21 4.10 -4.23
N GLN A 170 -13.62 4.88 -3.34
CA GLN A 170 -12.45 4.46 -2.57
C GLN A 170 -12.78 3.64 -1.33
N SER A 171 -11.89 2.69 -1.00
CA SER A 171 -11.88 2.02 0.30
C SER A 171 -11.26 2.92 1.38
N ILE A 172 -11.42 2.57 2.65
CA ILE A 172 -10.79 3.30 3.76
C ILE A 172 -9.25 3.34 3.64
N TYR A 173 -8.65 2.34 2.99
CA TYR A 173 -7.21 2.25 2.73
C TYR A 173 -6.73 3.20 1.63
N SER A 174 -7.66 3.75 0.84
CA SER A 174 -7.41 4.74 -0.21
C SER A 174 -6.22 4.38 -1.13
N PRO A 175 -6.16 3.16 -1.71
CA PRO A 175 -5.12 2.82 -2.69
C PRO A 175 -5.19 3.78 -3.89
N PRO A 176 -4.07 4.15 -4.55
CA PRO A 176 -4.08 5.11 -5.64
C PRO A 176 -5.00 4.69 -6.77
N ALA A 177 -5.78 5.62 -7.32
CA ALA A 177 -6.68 5.31 -8.43
C ALA A 177 -5.92 4.77 -9.65
N ILE A 178 -4.69 5.23 -9.88
CA ILE A 178 -3.83 4.73 -10.96
C ILE A 178 -3.46 3.26 -10.78
N VAL A 179 -3.18 2.82 -9.54
CA VAL A 179 -2.91 1.40 -9.21
C VAL A 179 -4.19 0.56 -9.33
N MET A 180 -5.32 1.10 -8.87
CA MET A 180 -6.61 0.41 -8.94
C MET A 180 -7.23 0.41 -10.36
N SER A 181 -6.70 1.20 -11.29
CA SER A 181 -7.17 1.24 -12.69
C SER A 181 -6.73 0.03 -13.51
N THR A 182 -5.81 -0.77 -12.97
CA THR A 182 -5.28 -1.97 -13.59
C THR A 182 -5.47 -3.19 -12.70
N ALA A 183 -5.55 -4.37 -13.30
CA ALA A 183 -5.58 -5.66 -12.60
C ALA A 183 -4.87 -6.74 -13.40
N ALA A 184 -4.29 -7.73 -12.74
CA ALA A 184 -3.87 -8.95 -13.40
C ALA A 184 -5.02 -9.96 -13.46
N THR A 185 -5.14 -10.67 -14.58
CA THR A 185 -6.01 -11.83 -14.73
C THR A 185 -5.23 -12.98 -15.37
N PRO A 186 -5.51 -14.25 -15.04
CA PRO A 186 -4.92 -15.40 -15.72
C PRO A 186 -5.16 -15.37 -17.24
N VAL A 187 -4.16 -15.80 -18.01
CA VAL A 187 -4.30 -15.99 -19.47
C VAL A 187 -5.26 -17.14 -19.77
N ASN A 188 -5.21 -18.21 -18.98
CA ASN A 188 -6.16 -19.31 -19.03
C ASN A 188 -7.35 -19.01 -18.11
N VAL A 189 -8.55 -18.94 -18.67
CA VAL A 189 -9.79 -18.56 -17.95
C VAL A 189 -10.17 -19.46 -16.77
N SER A 190 -9.64 -20.69 -16.73
CA SER A 190 -9.86 -21.65 -15.64
C SER A 190 -8.69 -21.73 -14.66
N ALA A 191 -7.56 -21.07 -14.96
CA ALA A 191 -6.40 -21.07 -14.08
C ALA A 191 -6.62 -20.11 -12.89
N PRO A 192 -6.01 -20.40 -11.73
CA PRO A 192 -5.96 -19.48 -10.62
C PRO A 192 -4.94 -18.35 -10.86
N ILE A 193 -5.07 -17.25 -10.11
CA ILE A 193 -3.92 -16.36 -9.85
C ILE A 193 -3.16 -16.96 -8.68
N ILE A 194 -1.83 -17.10 -8.84
CA ILE A 194 -0.96 -17.60 -7.78
C ILE A 194 0.16 -16.59 -7.54
N PHE A 195 0.36 -16.22 -6.28
CA PHE A 195 1.55 -15.50 -5.83
C PHE A 195 2.01 -16.03 -4.47
N HIS A 196 3.26 -15.78 -4.13
CA HIS A 196 3.85 -16.30 -2.90
C HIS A 196 4.91 -15.37 -2.34
N TRP A 197 5.22 -15.59 -1.07
CA TRP A 197 6.44 -15.11 -0.44
C TRP A 197 6.98 -16.19 0.50
N ASP A 198 8.28 -16.09 0.78
CA ASP A 198 8.97 -16.93 1.74
C ASP A 198 9.11 -16.18 3.07
N ALA A 199 8.98 -16.90 4.17
CA ALA A 199 9.19 -16.37 5.51
C ALA A 199 10.67 -16.44 5.89
N ASP A 200 11.17 -15.45 6.65
CA ASP A 200 12.52 -15.55 7.21
C ASP A 200 12.56 -16.63 8.30
N ASN A 201 11.47 -16.77 9.04
CA ASN A 201 11.27 -17.77 10.08
C ASN A 201 9.81 -18.24 10.10
N VAL A 202 9.59 -19.54 10.37
CA VAL A 202 8.23 -20.12 10.47
C VAL A 202 7.36 -19.49 11.56
N THR A 203 7.98 -18.84 12.56
CA THR A 203 7.27 -18.13 13.64
C THR A 203 6.95 -16.68 13.30
N ASP A 204 7.38 -16.18 12.13
CA ASP A 204 7.03 -14.85 11.66
C ASP A 204 5.54 -14.75 11.35
N GLN A 205 4.97 -13.62 11.73
CA GLN A 205 3.56 -13.32 11.54
C GLN A 205 3.40 -12.27 10.44
N TYR A 206 2.50 -12.51 9.50
CA TYR A 206 2.25 -11.64 8.35
C TYR A 206 0.80 -11.18 8.29
N VAL A 207 0.60 -9.93 7.90
CA VAL A 207 -0.72 -9.35 7.57
C VAL A 207 -0.71 -9.02 6.08
N ILE A 208 -1.77 -9.42 5.39
CA ILE A 208 -1.94 -9.17 3.95
C ILE A 208 -3.17 -8.30 3.71
N TYR A 209 -3.05 -7.37 2.77
CA TYR A 209 -4.14 -6.56 2.22
C TYR A 209 -4.18 -6.81 0.71
N MET A 210 -5.28 -7.38 0.22
CA MET A 210 -5.51 -7.58 -1.21
C MET A 210 -6.56 -6.58 -1.68
N HIS A 211 -6.18 -5.75 -2.64
CA HIS A 211 -7.04 -4.70 -3.18
C HIS A 211 -7.67 -5.14 -4.49
N PHE A 212 -8.97 -4.90 -4.60
CA PHE A 212 -9.77 -5.30 -5.75
C PHE A 212 -10.59 -4.12 -6.28
N ASN A 213 -10.67 -4.03 -7.60
CA ASN A 213 -11.58 -3.17 -8.33
C ASN A 213 -11.89 -3.88 -9.65
N GLU A 214 -13.17 -4.09 -9.96
CA GLU A 214 -13.53 -4.61 -11.28
C GLU A 214 -13.25 -3.52 -12.32
N VAL A 215 -12.44 -3.87 -13.31
CA VAL A 215 -11.95 -2.94 -14.34
C VAL A 215 -12.70 -3.11 -15.65
N GLU A 216 -13.45 -4.21 -15.82
CA GLU A 216 -14.30 -4.47 -16.98
C GLU A 216 -15.77 -4.20 -16.63
N GLU A 217 -16.49 -3.46 -17.49
CA GLU A 217 -17.93 -3.29 -17.32
C GLU A 217 -18.65 -4.58 -17.78
N LEU A 218 -19.08 -5.39 -16.83
CA LEU A 218 -19.60 -6.73 -17.10
C LEU A 218 -21.03 -6.68 -17.68
N THR A 219 -21.29 -7.48 -18.71
CA THR A 219 -22.64 -7.71 -19.22
C THR A 219 -23.46 -8.60 -18.26
N LYS A 220 -24.79 -8.66 -18.44
CA LYS A 220 -25.66 -9.51 -17.59
C LYS A 220 -25.34 -11.01 -17.63
N SER A 221 -24.69 -11.47 -18.71
CA SER A 221 -24.23 -12.86 -18.85
C SER A 221 -22.85 -13.10 -18.25
N GLU A 222 -22.15 -12.04 -17.85
CA GLU A 222 -20.82 -12.12 -17.29
C GLU A 222 -20.85 -11.95 -15.78
N ALA A 223 -20.08 -12.79 -15.10
CA ALA A 223 -19.92 -12.70 -13.66
C ALA A 223 -18.47 -13.01 -13.33
N ARG A 224 -17.91 -12.22 -12.39
CA ARG A 224 -16.63 -12.50 -11.77
C ARG A 224 -16.83 -12.78 -10.29
N ALA A 225 -16.58 -14.03 -9.90
CA ALA A 225 -16.62 -14.47 -8.52
C ALA A 225 -15.55 -15.53 -8.27
N PHE A 226 -14.72 -15.33 -7.26
CA PHE A 226 -13.59 -16.22 -6.96
C PHE A 226 -13.38 -16.40 -5.46
N ASN A 227 -12.83 -17.55 -5.08
CA ASN A 227 -12.42 -17.84 -3.72
C ASN A 227 -10.91 -17.64 -3.58
N ILE A 228 -10.48 -17.34 -2.36
CA ILE A 228 -9.09 -17.10 -1.99
C ILE A 228 -8.67 -18.17 -0.98
N THR A 229 -7.52 -18.78 -1.21
CA THR A 229 -6.87 -19.68 -0.24
C THR A 229 -5.47 -19.22 0.09
N VAL A 230 -5.01 -19.56 1.30
CA VAL A 230 -3.61 -19.46 1.71
C VAL A 230 -3.14 -20.87 2.06
N ASN A 231 -2.07 -21.34 1.40
CA ASN A 231 -1.55 -22.70 1.59
C ASN A 231 -2.63 -23.79 1.44
N GLY A 232 -3.57 -23.57 0.50
CA GLY A 232 -4.69 -24.48 0.23
C GLY A 232 -5.85 -24.41 1.23
N LEU A 233 -5.71 -23.66 2.33
CA LEU A 233 -6.77 -23.44 3.30
C LEU A 233 -7.64 -22.25 2.89
N PHE A 234 -8.95 -22.39 3.05
CA PHE A 234 -9.90 -21.33 2.72
C PHE A 234 -9.61 -20.07 3.53
N PHE A 235 -9.49 -18.95 2.84
CA PHE A 235 -9.20 -17.66 3.44
C PHE A 235 -10.38 -16.71 3.35
N TYR A 236 -10.94 -16.55 2.14
CA TYR A 236 -12.07 -15.66 1.89
C TYR A 236 -12.81 -16.09 0.63
N GLY A 237 -14.12 -15.86 0.59
CA GLY A 237 -14.89 -16.03 -0.64
C GLY A 237 -16.39 -16.27 -0.44
N PRO A 238 -17.20 -16.09 -1.50
CA PRO A 238 -16.77 -15.59 -2.80
C PRO A 238 -16.46 -14.08 -2.77
N MET A 239 -15.33 -13.69 -3.35
CA MET A 239 -15.03 -12.29 -3.66
C MET A 239 -15.72 -11.93 -4.98
N ILE A 240 -16.50 -10.84 -4.96
CA ILE A 240 -17.20 -10.29 -6.13
C ILE A 240 -16.81 -8.81 -6.24
N PRO A 241 -15.81 -8.46 -7.06
CA PRO A 241 -15.36 -7.09 -7.19
C PRO A 241 -16.43 -6.20 -7.85
N GLY A 242 -16.61 -4.98 -7.33
CA GLY A 242 -17.50 -3.98 -7.91
C GLY A 242 -16.79 -3.14 -8.97
N TYR A 243 -17.50 -2.79 -10.05
CA TYR A 243 -16.95 -1.94 -11.11
C TYR A 243 -16.72 -0.51 -10.63
N GLN A 244 -15.49 -0.01 -10.75
CA GLN A 244 -15.05 1.27 -10.18
C GLN A 244 -15.29 1.41 -8.66
N VAL A 245 -15.20 0.30 -7.93
CA VAL A 245 -15.29 0.25 -6.47
C VAL A 245 -14.04 -0.45 -5.93
N ALA A 246 -13.21 0.30 -5.21
CA ALA A 246 -12.09 -0.26 -4.49
C ALA A 246 -12.61 -0.98 -3.24
N ASP A 247 -12.32 -2.27 -3.16
CA ASP A 247 -12.52 -3.10 -1.98
C ASP A 247 -11.17 -3.67 -1.50
N THR A 248 -11.06 -4.01 -0.22
CA THR A 248 -9.83 -4.50 0.37
C THR A 248 -10.12 -5.64 1.32
N ILE A 249 -9.61 -6.82 0.97
CA ILE A 249 -9.70 -8.01 1.82
C ILE A 249 -8.40 -8.13 2.60
N LEU A 250 -8.52 -8.10 3.92
CA LEU A 250 -7.41 -8.27 4.85
C LEU A 250 -7.44 -9.65 5.52
N SER A 251 -6.28 -10.11 5.99
CA SER A 251 -6.22 -11.27 6.89
C SER A 251 -6.85 -10.94 8.25
N PRO A 252 -7.89 -11.66 8.71
CA PRO A 252 -8.54 -11.38 9.99
C PRO A 252 -7.64 -11.70 11.19
N THR A 253 -6.71 -12.64 11.02
CA THR A 253 -5.66 -12.96 11.98
C THR A 253 -4.33 -13.05 11.25
N PRO A 254 -3.20 -12.72 11.88
CA PRO A 254 -1.89 -12.85 11.26
C PRO A 254 -1.59 -14.27 10.77
N LEU A 255 -1.08 -14.38 9.54
CA LEU A 255 -0.62 -15.63 8.95
C LEU A 255 0.72 -16.02 9.59
N THR A 256 0.82 -17.25 10.11
CA THR A 256 2.01 -17.76 10.82
C THR A 256 2.15 -19.28 10.61
N GLY A 257 3.34 -19.84 10.85
CA GLY A 257 3.55 -21.30 10.91
C GLY A 257 3.96 -21.96 9.60
N ALA A 258 4.35 -21.19 8.58
CA ALA A 258 4.82 -21.72 7.30
C ALA A 258 6.13 -21.06 6.85
N GLU A 259 6.99 -21.83 6.17
CA GLU A 259 8.19 -21.31 5.50
C GLU A 259 7.84 -20.54 4.23
N ARG A 260 6.70 -20.88 3.61
CA ARG A 260 6.22 -20.26 2.38
C ARG A 260 4.72 -20.11 2.43
N TYR A 261 4.23 -18.95 2.00
CA TYR A 261 2.82 -18.66 1.87
C TYR A 261 2.46 -18.59 0.39
N ILE A 262 1.51 -19.41 -0.03
CA ILE A 262 1.00 -19.48 -1.39
C ILE A 262 -0.44 -19.00 -1.36
N ILE A 263 -0.68 -17.86 -1.98
CA ILE A 263 -2.02 -17.32 -2.17
C ILE A 263 -2.53 -17.80 -3.52
N SER A 264 -3.74 -18.36 -3.52
CA SER A 264 -4.42 -18.80 -4.74
C SER A 264 -5.81 -18.19 -4.80
N LEU A 265 -6.08 -17.44 -5.88
CA LEU A 265 -7.41 -16.95 -6.21
C LEU A 265 -7.92 -17.83 -7.33
N PHE A 266 -9.06 -18.50 -7.14
CA PHE A 266 -9.61 -19.40 -8.14
C PHE A 266 -11.10 -19.14 -8.35
N LYS A 267 -11.49 -19.21 -9.62
CA LYS A 267 -12.83 -18.96 -10.12
C LYS A 267 -13.86 -19.90 -9.46
N THR A 268 -15.01 -19.38 -9.07
CA THR A 268 -16.16 -20.19 -8.61
C THR A 268 -16.94 -20.78 -9.78
N GLU A 269 -17.74 -21.82 -9.53
CA GLU A 269 -18.55 -22.50 -10.56
C GLU A 269 -19.51 -21.55 -11.30
N ASN A 270 -20.07 -20.57 -10.60
CA ASN A 270 -21.03 -19.60 -11.15
C ASN A 270 -20.37 -18.42 -11.88
N SER A 271 -19.04 -18.30 -11.83
CA SER A 271 -18.33 -17.24 -12.51
C SER A 271 -18.17 -17.59 -13.99
N THR A 272 -18.22 -16.62 -14.89
CA THR A 272 -17.84 -16.80 -16.30
C THR A 272 -16.42 -16.30 -16.55
N LEU A 273 -15.98 -15.31 -15.77
CA LEU A 273 -14.66 -14.70 -15.88
C LEU A 273 -13.68 -15.25 -14.84
N PRO A 274 -12.37 -15.27 -15.16
CA PRO A 274 -11.32 -15.64 -14.21
C PRO A 274 -11.16 -14.63 -13.05
N PRO A 275 -10.46 -14.97 -11.96
CA PRO A 275 -10.14 -14.02 -10.89
C PRO A 275 -9.32 -12.82 -11.38
N ILE A 276 -9.37 -11.72 -10.62
CA ILE A 276 -8.54 -10.53 -10.83
C ILE A 276 -7.84 -10.13 -9.52
N LEU A 277 -6.71 -9.43 -9.64
CA LEU A 277 -6.00 -8.83 -8.51
C LEU A 277 -5.38 -7.51 -8.95
N ASN A 278 -5.72 -6.40 -8.28
CA ASN A 278 -5.21 -5.07 -8.63
C ASN A 278 -3.90 -4.80 -7.91
N ALA A 279 -3.89 -4.99 -6.58
CA ALA A 279 -2.75 -4.63 -5.76
C ALA A 279 -2.66 -5.46 -4.48
N VAL A 280 -1.46 -5.53 -3.90
CA VAL A 280 -1.21 -6.28 -2.65
C VAL A 280 -0.28 -5.50 -1.74
N GLU A 281 -0.58 -5.46 -0.44
CA GLU A 281 0.35 -5.06 0.61
C GLU A 281 0.59 -6.25 1.55
N ILE A 282 1.85 -6.53 1.88
CA ILE A 282 2.21 -7.54 2.88
C ILE A 282 3.12 -6.89 3.91
N TYR A 283 2.75 -7.07 5.17
CA TYR A 283 3.51 -6.59 6.32
C TYR A 283 3.89 -7.77 7.21
N LYS A 284 5.11 -7.72 7.76
CA LYS A 284 5.55 -8.57 8.86
C LYS A 284 5.28 -7.85 10.18
N LEU A 285 4.58 -8.49 11.10
CA LEU A 285 4.42 -8.00 12.46
C LEU A 285 5.75 -8.12 13.20
N LYS A 286 6.16 -7.03 13.85
CA LYS A 286 7.29 -7.02 14.78
C LYS A 286 6.83 -6.54 16.14
N ASP A 287 7.31 -7.19 17.17
CA ASP A 287 7.07 -6.78 18.56
C ASP A 287 8.27 -5.97 19.06
N PHE A 288 8.05 -4.69 19.33
CA PHE A 288 9.05 -3.78 19.87
C PHE A 288 9.13 -3.86 21.41
N SER A 289 8.39 -4.78 22.05
CA SER A 289 8.50 -5.03 23.50
C SER A 289 9.82 -5.69 23.91
N LYS A 290 10.52 -6.34 22.97
CA LYS A 290 11.88 -6.84 23.18
C LYS A 290 12.85 -5.66 23.13
N SER A 291 13.27 -5.21 24.31
CA SER A 291 14.26 -4.17 24.62
C SER A 291 15.00 -3.58 23.42
N GLU A 292 14.92 -2.25 23.28
CA GLU A 292 16.06 -1.47 22.80
C GLU A 292 17.25 -1.92 23.63
N THR A 293 18.14 -2.75 23.07
CA THR A 293 19.38 -3.11 23.74
C THR A 293 20.21 -1.83 23.77
N ALA A 294 20.29 -1.24 24.96
CA ALA A 294 21.19 -0.15 25.32
C ALA A 294 22.66 -0.54 25.11
#